data_AF-A0A1D3DS09-F1
#
_entry.id   AF-A0A1D3DS09-F1
#
_cell.length_a   1.000
_cell.length_b   1.000
_cell.length_c   1.000
_cell.angle_alpha   90.00
_cell.angle_beta   90.00
_cell.angle_gamma   90.00
#
_symmetry.space_group_name_H-M   'P 1'
#
loop_
_entity.id
_entity.type
_entity.pdbx_description
1 polymer ?
#
loop_
_entity_poly.entity_id
_entity_poly.type
_entity_poly.pdbx_seq_one_letter_code
_entity_poly.pdbx_strand_id
1 'polypeptide(L)'
;MTLAYDATGTGPTVVLLHSGVCDRRMWDPQVPALADAGYRVVRGDFRGYGGTPVADRPYSDAADVAELLEYLGVERAAVVASSYGGEVALELAATRPDSVTALALLCSAMPGHTPSAELRAFAEREGALFKADDLEGAVELNVRTWVGPEAADQARSQVRRMQRQAFELQWTAEHSSTPCAELDLGRITAPTLTVSGAHDLPDFHQIAATLATRLPAAHHMELPWAGHLPSLERPTETTALLIRFLQQTSTGT
;
A
#
# COMPACT_ATOMS: atom_id res chain seq x y z
N MET A 1 -3.14 -11.32 17.76
CA MET A 1 -2.91 -9.88 17.50
C MET A 1 -1.50 -9.69 17.00
N THR A 2 -1.38 -9.81 15.68
CA THR A 2 -0.09 -9.95 14.99
C THR A 2 0.49 -8.61 14.55
N LEU A 3 -0.34 -7.65 14.17
CA LEU A 3 0.09 -6.36 13.62
C LEU A 3 -0.03 -5.22 14.64
N ALA A 4 1.00 -4.37 14.71
CA ALA A 4 0.92 -3.08 15.35
C ALA A 4 0.02 -2.16 14.52
N TYR A 5 -0.92 -1.46 15.16
CA TYR A 5 -1.93 -0.66 14.45
C TYR A 5 -2.35 0.57 15.26
N ASP A 6 -2.99 1.51 14.57
CA ASP A 6 -3.76 2.61 15.15
C ASP A 6 -5.19 2.58 14.60
N ALA A 7 -6.16 3.03 15.40
CA ALA A 7 -7.52 3.27 14.96
C ALA A 7 -7.98 4.65 15.44
N THR A 8 -8.60 5.44 14.56
CA THR A 8 -9.07 6.81 14.86
C THR A 8 -10.45 7.03 14.23
N GLY A 9 -11.30 7.79 14.91
CA GLY A 9 -12.64 8.12 14.42
C GLY A 9 -13.68 7.01 14.65
N THR A 10 -14.86 7.21 14.09
CA THR A 10 -16.04 6.34 14.22
C THR A 10 -16.80 6.31 12.89
N GLY A 11 -17.60 5.27 12.64
CA GLY A 11 -18.39 5.14 11.41
C GLY A 11 -17.95 3.95 10.55
N PRO A 12 -18.26 3.95 9.24
CA PRO A 12 -17.77 2.93 8.31
C PRO A 12 -16.25 2.84 8.36
N THR A 13 -15.71 1.62 8.35
CA THR A 13 -14.27 1.40 8.50
C THR A 13 -13.54 1.57 7.17
N VAL A 14 -12.43 2.30 7.21
CA VAL A 14 -11.46 2.39 6.12
C VAL A 14 -10.12 1.87 6.64
N VAL A 15 -9.61 0.82 6.01
CA VAL A 15 -8.29 0.25 6.32
C VAL A 15 -7.26 0.82 5.36
N LEU A 16 -6.16 1.34 5.90
CA LEU A 16 -5.05 1.91 5.15
C LEU A 16 -3.84 0.97 5.20
N LEU A 17 -3.40 0.47 4.04
CA LEU A 17 -2.31 -0.48 3.88
C LEU A 17 -1.10 0.19 3.22
N HIS A 18 0.06 0.14 3.88
CA HIS A 18 1.23 0.92 3.47
C HIS A 18 2.04 0.30 2.31
N SER A 19 2.89 1.10 1.69
CA SER A 19 3.87 0.66 0.69
C SER A 19 5.02 -0.13 1.32
N GLY A 20 5.68 -0.99 0.55
CA GLY A 20 6.84 -1.78 1.00
C GLY A 20 8.10 -0.96 1.29
N VAL A 21 8.03 0.38 1.18
CA VAL A 21 9.12 1.30 1.53
C VAL A 21 8.77 2.25 2.68
N CYS A 22 7.63 1.98 3.31
CA CYS A 22 6.97 2.81 4.29
C CYS A 22 6.46 1.92 5.44
N ASP A 23 5.85 2.56 6.42
CA ASP A 23 5.00 1.92 7.42
C ASP A 23 3.71 2.74 7.60
N ARG A 24 2.88 2.44 8.61
CA ARG A 24 1.58 3.10 8.79
C ARG A 24 1.66 4.63 8.93
N ARG A 25 2.83 5.19 9.28
CA ARG A 25 3.05 6.64 9.36
C ARG A 25 2.91 7.33 8.00
N MET A 26 3.01 6.60 6.88
CA MET A 26 2.75 7.17 5.55
C MET A 26 1.34 7.75 5.40
N TRP A 27 0.43 7.32 6.27
CA TRP A 27 -0.96 7.74 6.29
C TRP A 27 -1.25 8.84 7.33
N ASP A 28 -0.24 9.31 8.09
CA ASP A 28 -0.40 10.39 9.07
C ASP A 28 -1.14 11.61 8.49
N PRO A 29 -0.86 12.07 7.24
CA PRO A 29 -1.57 13.21 6.68
C PRO A 29 -3.04 12.96 6.35
N GLN A 30 -3.43 11.71 6.04
CA GLN A 30 -4.79 11.35 5.60
C GLN A 30 -5.73 11.11 6.80
N VAL A 31 -5.21 10.59 7.91
CA VAL A 31 -6.02 10.13 9.06
C VAL A 31 -6.97 11.20 9.59
N PRO A 32 -6.55 12.45 9.89
CA PRO A 32 -7.45 13.45 10.47
C PRO A 32 -8.63 13.77 9.57
N ALA A 33 -8.37 14.02 8.28
CA ALA A 33 -9.41 14.41 7.34
C ALA A 33 -10.35 13.26 6.97
N LEU A 34 -9.87 12.01 6.93
CA LEU A 34 -10.75 10.84 6.80
C LEU A 34 -11.63 10.66 8.04
N ALA A 35 -11.09 10.85 9.25
CA ALA A 35 -11.87 10.79 10.47
C ALA A 35 -12.93 11.91 10.53
N ASP A 36 -12.57 13.15 10.16
CA ASP A 36 -13.48 14.29 10.07
C ASP A 36 -14.59 14.07 9.02
N ALA A 37 -14.30 13.30 7.97
CA ALA A 37 -15.28 12.87 6.97
C ALA A 37 -16.23 11.76 7.46
N GLY A 38 -16.10 11.31 8.72
CA GLY A 38 -17.01 10.36 9.36
C GLY A 38 -16.61 8.89 9.21
N TYR A 39 -15.34 8.60 8.91
CA TYR A 39 -14.81 7.25 8.83
C TYR A 39 -14.11 6.81 10.12
N ARG A 40 -14.20 5.51 10.43
CA ARG A 40 -13.26 4.86 11.35
C ARG A 40 -12.03 4.45 10.55
N VAL A 41 -10.91 5.12 10.76
CA VAL A 41 -9.67 4.87 10.04
C VAL A 41 -8.81 3.89 10.82
N VAL A 42 -8.47 2.76 10.19
CA VAL A 42 -7.57 1.74 10.75
C VAL A 42 -6.33 1.68 9.87
N ARG A 43 -5.14 1.66 10.47
CA ARG A 43 -3.87 1.50 9.75
C ARG A 43 -2.96 0.59 10.55
N GLY A 44 -2.32 -0.35 9.87
CA GLY A 44 -1.42 -1.34 10.49
C GLY A 44 -0.07 -1.35 9.82
N ASP A 45 0.95 -1.80 10.55
CA ASP A 45 2.26 -2.10 10.01
C ASP A 45 2.33 -3.58 9.63
N PHE A 46 2.70 -3.89 8.39
CA PHE A 46 3.03 -5.25 7.96
C PHE A 46 4.22 -5.80 8.75
N ARG A 47 4.41 -7.12 8.73
CA ARG A 47 5.52 -7.75 9.44
C ARG A 47 6.87 -7.25 8.91
N GLY A 48 7.77 -6.89 9.83
CA GLY A 48 9.07 -6.31 9.48
C GLY A 48 9.02 -4.82 9.12
N TYR A 49 7.91 -4.14 9.41
CA TYR A 49 7.75 -2.69 9.23
C TYR A 49 7.26 -2.05 10.51
N GLY A 50 7.58 -0.75 10.69
CA GLY A 50 7.07 0.06 11.78
C GLY A 50 7.19 -0.63 13.15
N GLY A 51 6.05 -0.81 13.82
CA GLY A 51 5.97 -1.47 15.13
C GLY A 51 5.76 -2.99 15.10
N THR A 52 5.65 -3.62 13.93
CA THR A 52 5.40 -5.06 13.80
C THR A 52 6.70 -5.83 13.58
N PRO A 53 7.04 -6.83 14.40
CA PRO A 53 8.26 -7.61 14.23
C PRO A 53 8.25 -8.41 12.92
N VAL A 54 9.43 -8.85 12.49
CA VAL A 54 9.58 -9.82 11.40
C VAL A 54 8.89 -11.14 11.75
N ALA A 55 8.43 -11.87 10.73
CA ALA A 55 7.80 -13.16 10.94
C ALA A 55 8.81 -14.20 11.44
N ASP A 56 8.34 -15.11 12.30
CA ASP A 56 9.09 -16.27 12.80
C ASP A 56 8.67 -17.59 12.13
N ARG A 57 7.69 -17.51 11.21
CA ARG A 57 7.08 -18.63 10.51
C ARG A 57 6.43 -18.16 9.21
N PRO A 58 6.09 -19.08 8.28
CA PRO A 58 5.29 -18.76 7.11
C PRO A 58 3.99 -18.02 7.45
N TYR A 59 3.71 -16.97 6.70
CA TYR A 59 2.54 -16.11 6.90
C TYR A 59 2.01 -15.56 5.56
N SER A 60 0.84 -14.91 5.62
CA SER A 60 0.25 -14.09 4.54
C SER A 60 -0.16 -12.76 5.15
N ASP A 61 0.31 -11.66 4.57
CA ASP A 61 -0.08 -10.31 5.00
C ASP A 61 -1.59 -10.07 4.84
N ALA A 62 -2.22 -10.67 3.82
CA ALA A 62 -3.68 -10.56 3.64
C ALA A 62 -4.43 -11.29 4.76
N ALA A 63 -3.91 -12.43 5.21
CA ALA A 63 -4.45 -13.15 6.37
C ALA A 63 -4.26 -12.36 7.66
N ASP A 64 -3.11 -11.70 7.86
CA ASP A 64 -2.87 -10.86 9.03
C ASP A 64 -3.79 -9.62 9.05
N VAL A 65 -4.05 -9.01 7.89
CA VAL A 65 -5.04 -7.92 7.77
C VAL A 65 -6.45 -8.41 8.07
N ALA A 66 -6.83 -9.60 7.60
CA ALA A 66 -8.11 -10.21 7.94
C ALA A 66 -8.22 -10.49 9.47
N GLU A 67 -7.17 -11.02 10.11
CA GLU A 67 -7.12 -11.23 11.57
C GLU A 67 -7.29 -9.90 12.32
N LEU A 68 -6.64 -8.83 11.84
CA LEU A 68 -6.78 -7.49 12.43
C LEU A 68 -8.23 -6.99 12.33
N LEU A 69 -8.89 -7.15 11.18
CA LEU A 69 -10.29 -6.75 11.02
C LEU A 69 -11.23 -7.54 11.92
N GLU A 70 -11.04 -8.86 11.99
CA GLU A 70 -11.81 -9.74 12.87
C GLU A 70 -11.62 -9.36 14.35
N TYR A 71 -10.38 -9.11 14.78
CA TYR A 71 -10.06 -8.65 16.13
C TYR A 71 -10.74 -7.32 16.48
N LEU A 72 -10.87 -6.41 15.50
CA LEU A 72 -11.51 -5.11 15.68
C LEU A 72 -13.05 -5.15 15.55
N GLY A 73 -13.63 -6.33 15.33
CA GLY A 73 -15.06 -6.52 15.12
C GLY A 73 -15.56 -5.88 13.82
N VAL A 74 -14.72 -5.83 12.78
CA VAL A 74 -15.02 -5.20 11.49
C VAL A 74 -15.35 -6.29 10.47
N GLU A 75 -16.63 -6.43 10.15
CA GLU A 75 -17.09 -7.40 9.15
C GLU A 75 -16.82 -6.95 7.71
N ARG A 76 -16.94 -5.64 7.46
CA ARG A 76 -16.74 -5.03 6.15
C ARG A 76 -16.01 -3.69 6.26
N ALA A 77 -15.08 -3.44 5.35
CA ALA A 77 -14.34 -2.19 5.29
C ALA A 77 -14.03 -1.76 3.85
N ALA A 78 -13.86 -0.45 3.65
CA ALA A 78 -13.14 0.03 2.47
C ALA A 78 -11.64 -0.18 2.69
N VAL A 79 -10.91 -0.50 1.63
CA VAL A 79 -9.46 -0.71 1.68
C VAL A 79 -8.79 0.32 0.78
N VAL A 80 -7.92 1.12 1.36
CA VAL A 80 -7.02 2.02 0.63
C VAL A 80 -5.62 1.49 0.82
N ALA A 81 -4.91 1.28 -0.28
CA ALA A 81 -3.63 0.61 -0.24
C ALA A 81 -2.65 1.24 -1.22
N SER A 82 -1.35 1.16 -0.91
CA SER A 82 -0.31 1.64 -1.81
C SER A 82 0.74 0.59 -2.10
N SER A 83 1.18 0.50 -3.36
CA SER A 83 2.28 -0.38 -3.78
C SER A 83 2.10 -1.81 -3.31
N TYR A 84 3.05 -2.34 -2.54
CA TYR A 84 2.97 -3.67 -1.91
C TYR A 84 1.67 -3.90 -1.12
N GLY A 85 1.20 -2.90 -0.36
CA GLY A 85 -0.09 -3.00 0.32
C GLY A 85 -1.26 -3.21 -0.65
N GLY A 86 -1.13 -2.75 -1.89
CA GLY A 86 -2.11 -2.98 -2.94
C GLY A 86 -2.16 -4.44 -3.42
N GLU A 87 -1.03 -5.14 -3.50
CA GLU A 87 -0.99 -6.59 -3.72
C GLU A 87 -1.70 -7.33 -2.58
N VAL A 88 -1.43 -6.95 -1.33
CA VAL A 88 -2.13 -7.49 -0.16
C VAL A 88 -3.64 -7.22 -0.21
N ALA A 89 -4.04 -6.02 -0.65
CA ALA A 89 -5.44 -5.65 -0.78
C ALA A 89 -6.16 -6.44 -1.87
N LEU A 90 -5.48 -6.74 -2.99
CA LEU A 90 -6.01 -7.58 -4.06
C LEU A 90 -6.23 -9.02 -3.56
N GLU A 91 -5.28 -9.59 -2.81
CA GLU A 91 -5.44 -10.92 -2.20
C GLU A 91 -6.60 -10.95 -1.20
N LEU A 92 -6.69 -9.95 -0.31
CA LEU A 92 -7.79 -9.83 0.64
C LEU A 92 -9.15 -9.74 -0.08
N ALA A 93 -9.27 -8.90 -1.11
CA ALA A 93 -10.51 -8.71 -1.85
C ALA A 93 -10.89 -9.94 -2.68
N ALA A 94 -9.93 -10.67 -3.25
CA ALA A 94 -10.21 -11.88 -4.01
C ALA A 94 -10.61 -13.06 -3.10
N THR A 95 -9.99 -13.17 -1.92
CA THR A 95 -10.26 -14.25 -0.96
C THR A 95 -11.51 -14.00 -0.13
N ARG A 96 -11.81 -12.73 0.20
CA ARG A 96 -12.94 -12.30 1.03
C ARG A 96 -13.74 -11.16 0.38
N PRO A 97 -14.35 -11.38 -0.80
CA PRO A 97 -14.98 -10.31 -1.57
C PRO A 97 -16.11 -9.59 -0.83
N ASP A 98 -16.85 -10.30 0.03
CA ASP A 98 -17.96 -9.71 0.79
C ASP A 98 -17.48 -8.79 1.94
N SER A 99 -16.21 -8.89 2.34
CA SER A 99 -15.61 -8.07 3.39
C SER A 99 -15.05 -6.73 2.88
N VAL A 100 -14.95 -6.52 1.57
CA VAL A 100 -14.37 -5.30 0.99
C VAL A 100 -15.46 -4.47 0.31
N THR A 101 -15.75 -3.28 0.85
CA THR A 101 -16.82 -2.41 0.33
C THR A 101 -16.39 -1.49 -0.80
N ALA A 102 -15.11 -1.12 -0.83
CA ALA A 102 -14.48 -0.29 -1.86
C ALA A 102 -12.97 -0.52 -1.82
N LEU A 103 -12.30 -0.37 -2.95
CA LEU A 103 -10.87 -0.63 -3.09
C LEU A 103 -10.17 0.53 -3.80
N ALA A 104 -9.28 1.26 -3.11
CA ALA A 104 -8.45 2.29 -3.71
C ALA A 104 -6.98 1.85 -3.73
N LEU A 105 -6.41 1.73 -4.92
CA LEU A 105 -5.09 1.14 -5.18
C LEU A 105 -4.15 2.23 -5.72
N LEU A 106 -3.28 2.76 -4.86
CA LEU A 106 -2.33 3.83 -5.20
C LEU A 106 -0.97 3.24 -5.61
N CYS A 107 -0.62 3.33 -6.90
CA CYS A 107 0.63 2.82 -7.45
C CYS A 107 0.87 1.35 -7.07
N SER A 108 -0.17 0.53 -7.17
CA SER A 108 -0.23 -0.85 -6.64
C SER A 108 0.73 -1.81 -7.31
N ALA A 109 1.28 -2.74 -6.52
CA ALA A 109 1.81 -3.99 -7.03
C ALA A 109 0.66 -4.95 -7.43
N MET A 110 0.97 -5.98 -8.22
CA MET A 110 0.02 -7.04 -8.58
C MET A 110 0.76 -8.37 -8.74
N PRO A 111 0.29 -9.45 -8.09
CA PRO A 111 0.87 -10.79 -8.27
C PRO A 111 0.93 -11.21 -9.74
N GLY A 112 2.04 -11.85 -10.12
CA GLY A 112 2.26 -12.33 -11.48
C GLY A 112 2.62 -11.25 -12.51
N HIS A 113 2.72 -9.97 -12.11
CA HIS A 113 3.27 -8.95 -12.99
C HIS A 113 4.75 -9.25 -13.33
N THR A 114 5.12 -9.09 -14.59
CA THR A 114 6.50 -9.33 -15.05
C THR A 114 7.30 -8.03 -14.94
N PRO A 115 8.34 -7.95 -14.10
CA PRO A 115 9.09 -6.73 -13.87
C PRO A 115 9.74 -6.15 -15.14
N SER A 116 9.62 -4.83 -15.32
CA SER A 116 10.32 -4.07 -16.35
C SER A 116 11.85 -4.15 -16.23
N ALA A 117 12.57 -3.60 -17.20
CA ALA A 117 14.03 -3.50 -17.10
C ALA A 117 14.44 -2.56 -15.96
N GLU A 118 13.67 -1.49 -15.76
CA GLU A 118 13.88 -0.46 -14.75
C GLU A 118 13.68 -1.01 -13.33
N LEU A 119 12.58 -1.74 -13.10
CA LEU A 119 12.31 -2.37 -11.81
C LEU A 119 13.34 -3.47 -11.49
N ARG A 120 13.78 -4.24 -12.50
CA ARG A 120 14.87 -5.21 -12.33
C ARG A 120 16.20 -4.53 -12.00
N ALA A 121 16.54 -3.45 -12.70
CA ALA A 121 17.76 -2.70 -12.45
C ALA A 121 17.76 -2.07 -11.04
N PHE A 122 16.61 -1.60 -10.56
CA PHE A 122 16.44 -1.17 -9.18
C PHE A 122 16.74 -2.31 -8.21
N ALA A 123 16.09 -3.47 -8.36
CA ALA A 123 16.26 -4.62 -7.47
C ALA A 123 17.70 -5.16 -7.46
N GLU A 124 18.35 -5.22 -8.63
CA GLU A 124 19.76 -5.59 -8.76
C GLU A 124 20.67 -4.61 -8.03
N ARG A 125 20.40 -3.31 -8.15
CA ARG A 125 21.20 -2.27 -7.48
C ARG A 125 21.03 -2.30 -5.97
N GLU A 126 19.79 -2.46 -5.50
CA GLU A 126 19.48 -2.61 -4.09
C GLU A 126 20.18 -3.85 -3.51
N GLY A 127 20.04 -5.01 -4.15
CA GLY A 127 20.70 -6.25 -3.73
C GLY A 127 22.23 -6.13 -3.72
N ALA A 128 22.83 -5.35 -4.62
CA ALA A 128 24.27 -5.07 -4.61
C ALA A 128 24.69 -4.21 -3.40
N LEU A 129 23.86 -3.26 -2.97
CA LEU A 129 24.11 -2.43 -1.79
C LEU A 129 24.01 -3.26 -0.51
N PHE A 130 23.00 -4.14 -0.41
CA PHE A 130 22.89 -5.11 0.68
C PHE A 130 24.12 -6.03 0.77
N LYS A 131 24.57 -6.60 -0.36
CA LYS A 131 25.79 -7.43 -0.39
C LYS A 131 27.06 -6.69 0.01
N ALA A 132 27.07 -5.38 -0.15
CA ALA A 132 28.19 -4.51 0.22
C ALA A 132 28.08 -3.94 1.66
N ASP A 133 27.06 -4.36 2.43
CA ASP A 133 26.77 -3.81 3.77
C ASP A 133 26.51 -2.28 3.75
N ASP A 134 26.04 -1.75 2.60
CA ASP A 134 25.76 -0.33 2.39
C ASP A 134 24.27 -0.02 2.59
N LEU A 135 23.84 -0.09 3.85
CA LEU A 135 22.47 0.19 4.25
C LEU A 135 22.06 1.64 3.90
N GLU A 136 22.97 2.60 4.07
CA GLU A 136 22.72 4.01 3.74
C GLU A 136 22.43 4.19 2.26
N GLY A 137 23.27 3.61 1.40
CA GLY A 137 23.09 3.66 -0.04
C GLY A 137 21.79 3.00 -0.48
N ALA A 138 21.39 1.89 0.17
CA ALA A 138 20.10 1.24 -0.11
C ALA A 138 18.91 2.13 0.26
N VAL A 139 18.96 2.83 1.40
CA VAL A 139 17.92 3.78 1.81
C VAL A 139 17.84 4.95 0.82
N GLU A 140 18.96 5.56 0.45
CA GLU A 140 18.95 6.68 -0.50
C GLU A 140 18.52 6.27 -1.92
N LEU A 141 18.84 5.04 -2.33
CA LEU A 141 18.32 4.46 -3.57
C LEU A 141 16.79 4.41 -3.56
N ASN A 142 16.18 3.96 -2.46
CA ASN A 142 14.73 3.90 -2.30
C ASN A 142 14.10 5.29 -2.31
N VAL A 143 14.65 6.24 -1.55
CA VAL A 143 14.15 7.62 -1.51
C VAL A 143 14.20 8.26 -2.91
N ARG A 144 15.29 8.06 -3.65
CA ARG A 144 15.44 8.60 -5.01
C ARG A 144 14.49 7.97 -6.01
N THR A 145 14.24 6.67 -5.90
CA THR A 145 13.41 5.92 -6.87
C THR A 145 11.93 6.14 -6.64
N TRP A 146 11.48 6.08 -5.38
CA TRP A 146 10.05 6.01 -5.05
C TRP A 146 9.41 7.34 -4.71
N VAL A 147 10.20 8.35 -4.35
CA VAL A 147 9.63 9.67 -4.04
C VAL A 147 9.70 10.56 -5.27
N GLY A 148 8.53 10.97 -5.76
CA GLY A 148 8.40 11.80 -6.97
C GLY A 148 9.29 13.06 -6.97
N PRO A 149 9.66 13.57 -8.15
CA PRO A 149 10.67 14.62 -8.30
C PRO A 149 10.29 15.94 -7.60
N GLU A 150 8.99 16.28 -7.59
CA GLU A 150 8.47 17.52 -6.99
C GLU A 150 8.08 17.38 -5.51
N ALA A 151 8.28 16.20 -4.90
CA ALA A 151 7.92 15.97 -3.52
C ALA A 151 8.74 16.85 -2.56
N ALA A 152 8.08 17.35 -1.51
CA ALA A 152 8.74 18.13 -0.47
C ALA A 152 9.81 17.33 0.29
N ASP A 153 10.82 18.02 0.84
CA ASP A 153 11.88 17.40 1.63
C ASP A 153 11.37 16.64 2.86
N GLN A 154 10.22 17.05 3.40
CA GLN A 154 9.54 16.34 4.48
C GLN A 154 9.13 14.93 4.05
N ALA A 155 8.56 14.76 2.85
CA ALA A 155 8.16 13.44 2.33
C ALA A 155 9.39 12.55 2.17
N ARG A 156 10.46 13.08 1.56
CA ARG A 156 11.75 12.37 1.42
C ARG A 156 12.33 11.93 2.76
N SER A 157 12.29 12.82 3.75
CA SER A 157 12.81 12.54 5.09
C SER A 157 11.97 11.52 5.85
N GLN A 158 10.66 11.52 5.67
CA GLN A 158 9.77 10.51 6.25
C GLN A 158 10.02 9.13 5.63
N VAL A 159 10.08 9.03 4.31
CA VAL A 159 10.38 7.77 3.60
C VAL A 159 11.76 7.24 4.01
N ARG A 160 12.78 8.10 4.06
CA ARG A 160 14.12 7.73 4.55
C ARG A 160 14.08 7.08 5.94
N ARG A 161 13.30 7.66 6.86
CA ARG A 161 13.20 7.17 8.24
C ARG A 161 12.47 5.83 8.30
N MET A 162 11.34 5.70 7.62
CA MET A 162 10.57 4.45 7.58
C MET A 162 11.36 3.33 6.92
N GLN A 163 12.01 3.62 5.80
CA GLN A 163 12.77 2.63 5.05
C GLN A 163 14.01 2.13 5.79
N ARG A 164 14.74 3.04 6.45
CA ARG A 164 15.86 2.63 7.31
C ARG A 164 15.40 1.69 8.40
N GLN A 165 14.32 2.03 9.08
CA GLN A 165 13.77 1.19 10.15
C GLN A 165 13.33 -0.18 9.63
N ALA A 166 12.67 -0.24 8.48
CA ALA A 166 12.27 -1.51 7.86
C ALA A 166 13.50 -2.37 7.55
N PHE A 167 14.52 -1.80 6.92
CA PHE A 167 15.75 -2.53 6.65
C PHE A 167 16.47 -2.98 7.91
N GLU A 168 16.57 -2.16 8.96
CA GLU A 168 17.19 -2.58 10.23
C GLU A 168 16.46 -3.77 10.87
N LEU A 169 15.13 -3.83 10.76
CA LEU A 169 14.33 -4.97 11.23
C LEU A 169 14.51 -6.22 10.38
N GLN A 170 14.59 -6.03 9.06
CA GLN A 170 14.64 -7.12 8.07
C GLN A 170 16.06 -7.66 7.84
N TRP A 171 17.09 -6.89 8.16
CA TRP A 171 18.50 -7.16 7.84
C TRP A 171 18.96 -8.55 8.28
N THR A 172 18.51 -8.98 9.46
CA THR A 172 18.93 -10.26 10.07
C THR A 172 17.86 -11.34 9.96
N ALA A 173 16.75 -11.06 9.27
CA ALA A 173 15.60 -11.97 9.22
C ALA A 173 15.68 -12.89 8.01
N GLU A 174 15.51 -14.19 8.25
CA GLU A 174 15.14 -15.12 7.18
C GLU A 174 13.72 -14.76 6.72
N HIS A 175 13.58 -14.24 5.50
CA HIS A 175 12.28 -13.84 4.98
C HIS A 175 11.44 -15.08 4.68
N SER A 176 10.34 -15.25 5.42
CA SER A 176 9.43 -16.39 5.30
C SER A 176 8.02 -15.96 4.91
N SER A 177 7.86 -14.98 4.01
CA SER A 177 6.55 -14.72 3.43
C SER A 177 6.18 -15.84 2.46
N THR A 178 4.92 -16.26 2.48
CA THR A 178 4.42 -17.21 1.48
C THR A 178 4.10 -16.43 0.22
N PRO A 179 4.61 -16.82 -0.96
CA PRO A 179 4.23 -16.17 -2.21
C PRO A 179 2.71 -16.17 -2.37
N CYS A 180 2.15 -15.06 -2.83
CA CYS A 180 0.74 -14.99 -3.17
C CYS A 180 0.44 -16.04 -4.24
N ALA A 181 -0.57 -16.88 -4.01
CA ALA A 181 -1.06 -17.82 -5.02
C ALA A 181 -1.66 -17.05 -6.21
N GLU A 182 -1.86 -17.73 -7.34
CA GLU A 182 -2.51 -17.11 -8.51
C GLU A 182 -3.88 -16.53 -8.11
N LEU A 183 -4.03 -15.21 -8.24
CA LEU A 183 -5.23 -14.49 -7.83
C LEU A 183 -6.28 -14.50 -8.94
N ASP A 184 -7.47 -15.03 -8.61
CA ASP A 184 -8.66 -14.84 -9.44
C ASP A 184 -9.25 -13.44 -9.20
N LEU A 185 -8.77 -12.47 -9.99
CA LEU A 185 -9.26 -11.08 -9.96
C LEU A 185 -10.76 -10.96 -10.26
N GLY A 186 -11.36 -11.95 -10.94
CA GLY A 186 -12.79 -11.97 -11.23
C GLY A 186 -13.68 -12.10 -10.00
N ARG A 187 -13.10 -12.54 -8.86
CA ARG A 187 -13.81 -12.59 -7.57
C ARG A 187 -13.97 -11.23 -6.90
N ILE A 188 -13.18 -10.24 -7.29
CA ILE A 188 -13.23 -8.90 -6.67
C ILE A 188 -14.45 -8.16 -7.20
N THR A 189 -15.43 -7.95 -6.32
CA THR A 189 -16.70 -7.28 -6.63
C THR A 189 -16.74 -5.82 -6.20
N ALA A 190 -15.82 -5.41 -5.33
CA ALA A 190 -15.76 -4.06 -4.80
C ALA A 190 -15.52 -3.02 -5.92
N PRO A 191 -16.25 -1.88 -5.93
CA PRO A 191 -15.89 -0.74 -6.74
C PRO A 191 -14.44 -0.36 -6.49
N THR A 192 -13.66 -0.22 -7.55
CA THR A 192 -12.21 -0.06 -7.46
C THR A 192 -11.74 1.22 -8.14
N LEU A 193 -10.89 1.98 -7.47
CA LEU A 193 -10.12 3.07 -8.05
C LEU A 193 -8.66 2.64 -8.13
N THR A 194 -8.10 2.57 -9.34
CA THR A 194 -6.67 2.39 -9.55
C THR A 194 -6.03 3.74 -9.85
N VAL A 195 -4.89 4.02 -9.23
CA VAL A 195 -4.17 5.27 -9.39
C VAL A 195 -2.72 4.97 -9.76
N SER A 196 -2.19 5.65 -10.78
CA SER A 196 -0.76 5.67 -11.10
C SER A 196 -0.24 7.10 -11.07
N GLY A 197 1.05 7.28 -10.81
CA GLY A 197 1.72 8.58 -10.89
C GLY A 197 2.53 8.71 -12.17
N ALA A 198 2.40 9.81 -12.92
CA ALA A 198 3.09 10.05 -14.20
C ALA A 198 4.63 9.94 -14.13
N HIS A 199 5.22 10.12 -12.94
CA HIS A 199 6.66 10.02 -12.71
C HIS A 199 7.10 8.68 -12.08
N ASP A 200 6.17 7.73 -11.94
CA ASP A 200 6.44 6.39 -11.42
C ASP A 200 7.05 5.46 -12.49
N LEU A 201 7.60 4.32 -12.06
CA LEU A 201 8.11 3.28 -12.94
C LEU A 201 7.00 2.70 -13.83
N PRO A 202 7.33 2.28 -15.07
CA PRO A 202 6.35 1.79 -16.05
C PRO A 202 5.49 0.62 -15.56
N ASP A 203 6.00 -0.19 -14.62
CA ASP A 203 5.28 -1.29 -14.00
C ASP A 203 3.96 -0.83 -13.36
N PHE A 204 3.99 0.24 -12.57
CA PHE A 204 2.84 0.69 -11.81
C PHE A 204 1.76 1.34 -12.69
N HIS A 205 2.18 1.93 -13.81
CA HIS A 205 1.27 2.35 -14.89
C HIS A 205 0.57 1.16 -15.54
N GLN A 206 1.36 0.16 -15.95
CA GLN A 206 0.85 -1.03 -16.61
C GLN A 206 -0.08 -1.82 -15.69
N ILE A 207 0.27 -1.95 -14.40
CA ILE A 207 -0.57 -2.61 -13.40
C ILE A 207 -1.88 -1.85 -13.22
N ALA A 208 -1.85 -0.53 -13.01
CA ALA A 208 -3.06 0.27 -12.82
C ALA A 208 -4.03 0.16 -14.02
N ALA A 209 -3.50 0.21 -15.25
CA ALA A 209 -4.29 0.04 -16.47
C ALA A 209 -4.82 -1.39 -16.64
N THR A 210 -4.01 -2.41 -16.30
CA THR A 210 -4.41 -3.82 -16.35
C THR A 210 -5.54 -4.10 -15.37
N LEU A 211 -5.41 -3.65 -14.12
CA LEU A 211 -6.44 -3.80 -13.10
C LEU A 211 -7.75 -3.12 -13.50
N ALA A 212 -7.69 -1.91 -14.07
CA ALA A 212 -8.88 -1.22 -14.56
C ALA A 212 -9.59 -1.94 -15.72
N THR A 213 -8.86 -2.77 -16.47
CA THR A 213 -9.45 -3.58 -17.54
C THR A 213 -9.99 -4.92 -17.03
N ARG A 214 -9.35 -5.51 -16.03
CA ARG A 214 -9.68 -6.85 -15.52
C ARG A 214 -10.76 -6.87 -14.44
N LEU A 215 -10.86 -5.80 -13.65
CA LEU A 215 -11.82 -5.70 -12.55
C LEU A 215 -13.18 -5.18 -13.05
N PRO A 216 -14.31 -5.81 -12.69
CA PRO A 216 -15.63 -5.49 -13.25
C PRO A 216 -16.11 -4.04 -13.01
N ALA A 217 -15.67 -3.41 -11.91
CA ALA A 217 -16.11 -2.08 -11.49
C ALA A 217 -14.91 -1.17 -11.16
N ALA A 218 -13.91 -1.15 -12.04
CA ALA A 218 -12.70 -0.38 -11.84
C ALA A 218 -12.58 0.86 -12.73
N HIS A 219 -12.02 1.93 -12.16
CA HIS A 219 -11.65 3.14 -12.87
C HIS A 219 -10.17 3.45 -12.63
N HIS A 220 -9.45 3.77 -13.71
CA HIS A 220 -8.06 4.22 -13.61
C HIS A 220 -7.98 5.74 -13.67
N MET A 221 -7.15 6.32 -12.81
CA MET A 221 -6.76 7.72 -12.83
C MET A 221 -5.25 7.85 -12.76
N GLU A 222 -4.66 8.54 -13.72
CA GLU A 222 -3.26 8.94 -13.66
C GLU A 222 -3.13 10.31 -12.99
N LEU A 223 -2.19 10.44 -12.05
CA LEU A 223 -1.84 11.68 -11.39
C LEU A 223 -0.61 12.28 -12.09
N PRO A 224 -0.75 13.42 -12.80
CA PRO A 224 0.33 13.97 -13.62
C PRO A 224 1.53 14.48 -12.82
N TRP A 225 1.37 14.64 -11.51
CA TRP A 225 2.38 15.18 -10.60
C TRP A 225 3.04 14.12 -9.71
N ALA A 226 2.47 12.91 -9.64
CA ALA A 226 2.90 11.94 -8.64
C ALA A 226 4.01 11.03 -9.18
N GLY A 227 4.95 10.69 -8.30
CA GLY A 227 5.76 9.48 -8.40
C GLY A 227 5.03 8.28 -7.78
N HIS A 228 5.74 7.50 -6.98
CA HIS A 228 5.24 6.24 -6.43
C HIS A 228 4.43 6.39 -5.13
N LEU A 229 4.54 7.53 -4.43
CA LEU A 229 3.93 7.72 -3.10
C LEU A 229 2.99 8.95 -3.05
N PRO A 230 1.89 8.99 -3.83
CA PRO A 230 1.00 10.14 -3.91
C PRO A 230 0.56 10.68 -2.54
N SER A 231 0.28 9.79 -1.56
CA SER A 231 -0.20 10.15 -0.22
C SER A 231 0.80 11.00 0.58
N LEU A 232 2.09 10.86 0.31
CA LEU A 232 3.15 11.64 0.94
C LEU A 232 3.57 12.83 0.09
N GLU A 233 3.48 12.70 -1.24
CA GLU A 233 3.92 13.73 -2.19
C GLU A 233 2.99 14.94 -2.22
N ARG A 234 1.66 14.71 -2.30
CA ARG A 234 0.64 15.76 -2.20
C ARG A 234 -0.53 15.29 -1.34
N PRO A 235 -0.36 15.32 0.00
CA PRO A 235 -1.29 14.71 0.94
C PRO A 235 -2.71 15.29 0.86
N THR A 236 -2.85 16.60 0.66
CA THR A 236 -4.16 17.26 0.57
C THR A 236 -4.95 16.77 -0.63
N GLU A 237 -4.33 16.74 -1.80
CA GLU A 237 -4.92 16.31 -3.06
C GLU A 237 -5.28 14.82 -3.03
N THR A 238 -4.37 13.97 -2.54
CA THR A 238 -4.66 12.53 -2.37
C THR A 238 -5.79 12.31 -1.38
N THR A 239 -5.85 13.05 -0.27
CA THR A 239 -6.93 12.90 0.72
C THR A 239 -8.28 13.29 0.14
N ALA A 240 -8.36 14.40 -0.59
CA ALA A 240 -9.60 14.84 -1.24
C ALA A 240 -10.10 13.81 -2.27
N LEU A 241 -9.17 13.22 -3.03
CA LEU A 241 -9.45 12.14 -3.98
C LEU A 241 -10.02 10.90 -3.28
N LEU A 242 -9.40 10.47 -2.18
CA LEU A 242 -9.84 9.30 -1.41
C LEU A 242 -11.23 9.53 -0.81
N ILE A 243 -11.46 10.67 -0.16
CA ILE A 243 -12.77 11.01 0.43
C ILE A 243 -13.86 10.99 -0.65
N ARG A 244 -13.60 11.63 -1.81
CA ARG A 244 -14.57 11.66 -2.91
C ARG A 244 -14.94 10.24 -3.37
N PHE A 245 -13.95 9.38 -3.58
CA PHE A 245 -14.16 8.00 -3.99
C PHE A 245 -14.96 7.20 -2.94
N LEU A 246 -14.58 7.31 -1.67
CA LEU A 246 -15.25 6.61 -0.57
C LEU A 246 -16.71 7.07 -0.38
N GLN A 247 -16.99 8.35 -0.59
CA GLN A 247 -18.36 8.88 -0.52
C GLN A 247 -19.23 8.37 -1.67
N GLN A 248 -18.71 8.36 -2.91
CA GLN A 248 -19.42 7.88 -4.08
C GLN A 248 -19.80 6.40 -3.97
N THR A 249 -18.91 5.59 -3.40
CA THR A 249 -19.14 4.15 -3.21
C THR A 249 -20.10 3.85 -2.05
N SER A 250 -20.13 4.70 -1.02
CA SER A 250 -21.06 4.56 0.12
C SER A 250 -22.51 4.90 -0.23
N THR A 251 -22.74 5.73 -1.26
CA THR A 251 -24.10 6.14 -1.69
C THR A 251 -24.74 5.21 -2.73
N GLY A 252 -24.01 4.19 -3.21
CA GLY A 252 -24.42 3.31 -4.30
C GLY A 252 -25.05 1.98 -3.89
N THR A 253 -25.31 1.76 -2.60
CA THR A 253 -26.00 0.57 -2.04
C THR A 253 -27.41 0.92 -1.60
#